data_AF-B5RSK1-F1
#
_entry.id   AF-B5RSK1-F1
#
_cell.length_a   1.000
_cell.length_b   1.000
_cell.length_c   1.000
_cell.angle_alpha   90.00
_cell.angle_beta   90.00
_cell.angle_gamma   90.00
#
_symmetry.space_group_name_H-M   'P 1'
#
loop_
_entity.id
_entity.type
_entity.pdbx_description
1 polymer ?
#
loop_
_entity_poly.entity_id
_entity_poly.type
_entity_poly.pdbx_seq_one_letter_code
_entity_poly.pdbx_strand_id
1 'polypeptide(L)'
;MSAKQALKPQVTQLYKELLWMGRDYPQGYKYFRDRCHKVFKAKSGLTDPKEIENAIKLGEYVKKELEALYFLKRYRAMKRAYYD
;
A
#
# COMPACT_ATOMS: atom_id res chain seq x y z
N MET A 1 25.28 10.29 6.72
CA MET A 1 24.00 10.21 5.98
C MET A 1 22.91 10.81 6.86
N SER A 2 22.11 11.77 6.38
CA SER A 2 20.94 12.25 7.15
C SER A 2 19.96 11.09 7.36
N ALA A 3 19.36 10.95 8.54
CA ALA A 3 18.39 9.90 8.85
C ALA A 3 17.24 9.84 7.83
N LYS A 4 16.79 11.00 7.35
CA LYS A 4 15.81 11.13 6.26
C LYS A 4 16.28 10.46 4.96
N GLN A 5 17.56 10.62 4.61
CA GLN A 5 18.13 10.06 3.40
C GLN A 5 18.20 8.52 3.47
N ALA A 6 18.38 7.96 4.66
CA ALA A 6 18.38 6.51 4.89
C ALA A 6 16.99 5.88 4.70
N LEU A 7 15.91 6.61 4.96
CA LEU A 7 14.53 6.12 4.83
C LEU A 7 13.97 6.24 3.40
N LYS A 8 14.58 7.05 2.53
CA LYS A 8 14.12 7.29 1.15
C LYS A 8 13.97 6.01 0.30
N PRO A 9 14.90 5.03 0.35
CA PRO A 9 14.73 3.77 -0.37
C PRO A 9 13.52 2.98 0.11
N GLN A 10 13.27 2.93 1.42
CA GLN A 10 12.13 2.22 2.01
C GLN A 10 10.80 2.83 1.54
N VAL A 11 10.67 4.17 1.58
CA VAL A 11 9.47 4.87 1.08
C VAL A 11 9.23 4.58 -0.41
N THR A 12 10.30 4.60 -1.21
CA THR A 12 10.22 4.34 -2.66
C THR A 12 9.79 2.92 -2.95
N GLN A 13 10.33 1.95 -2.20
CA GLN A 13 9.97 0.55 -2.32
C GLN A 13 8.50 0.33 -1.95
N LEU A 14 8.08 0.85 -0.80
CA LEU A 14 6.69 0.76 -0.33
C LEU A 14 5.70 1.32 -1.35
N TYR A 15 6.01 2.47 -1.96
CA TYR A 15 5.17 3.05 -3.02
C TYR A 15 5.00 2.11 -4.22
N LYS A 16 6.10 1.51 -4.69
CA LYS A 16 6.07 0.57 -5.83
C LYS A 16 5.29 -0.70 -5.48
N GLU A 17 5.48 -1.24 -4.28
CA GLU A 17 4.77 -2.43 -3.81
C GLU A 17 3.27 -2.18 -3.73
N LEU A 18 2.85 -1.08 -3.10
CA LEU A 18 1.43 -0.72 -3.02
C LEU A 18 0.81 -0.54 -4.41
N LEU A 19 1.50 0.10 -5.36
CA LEU A 19 1.00 0.21 -6.72
C LEU A 19 0.89 -1.13 -7.44
N TRP A 20 1.85 -2.04 -7.23
CA TRP A 20 1.78 -3.38 -7.80
C TRP A 20 0.60 -4.18 -7.23
N MET A 21 0.43 -4.16 -5.90
CA MET A 21 -0.68 -4.81 -5.21
C MET A 21 -2.04 -4.14 -5.46
N GLY A 22 -2.05 -2.86 -5.85
CA GLY A 22 -3.28 -2.14 -6.15
C GLY A 22 -3.89 -2.43 -7.53
N ARG A 23 -3.26 -3.26 -8.37
CA ARG A 23 -3.71 -3.52 -9.75
C ARG A 23 -5.07 -4.19 -9.82
N ASP A 24 -5.34 -5.16 -8.95
CA ASP A 24 -6.61 -5.89 -8.91
C ASP A 24 -7.59 -5.32 -7.87
N TYR A 25 -7.39 -4.07 -7.47
CA TYR A 25 -8.25 -3.42 -6.48
C TYR A 25 -9.70 -3.35 -6.99
N PRO A 26 -10.73 -3.60 -6.14
CA PRO A 26 -12.11 -3.75 -6.62
C PRO A 26 -12.69 -2.57 -7.40
N GLN A 27 -12.29 -1.33 -7.07
CA GLN A 27 -12.71 -0.12 -7.78
C GLN A 27 -11.81 0.23 -9.00
N GLY A 28 -10.87 -0.66 -9.35
CA GLY A 28 -9.96 -0.52 -10.47
C GLY A 28 -8.62 0.15 -10.12
N TYR A 29 -7.61 -0.15 -10.94
CA TYR A 29 -6.24 0.30 -10.71
C TYR A 29 -6.09 1.82 -10.72
N LYS A 30 -6.74 2.54 -11.64
CA LYS A 30 -6.65 4.01 -11.71
C LYS A 30 -7.10 4.66 -10.40
N TYR A 31 -8.23 4.19 -9.86
CA TYR A 31 -8.78 4.69 -8.60
C TYR A 31 -7.80 4.47 -7.44
N PHE A 32 -7.22 3.27 -7.33
CA PHE A 32 -6.22 2.98 -6.31
C PHE A 32 -4.95 3.83 -6.48
N ARG A 33 -4.40 3.86 -7.70
CA ARG A 33 -3.17 4.60 -8.05
C ARG A 33 -3.30 6.08 -7.70
N ASP A 34 -4.41 6.71 -8.09
CA ASP A 34 -4.62 8.14 -7.85
C ASP A 34 -4.67 8.45 -6.35
N ARG A 35 -5.33 7.61 -5.55
CA ARG A 35 -5.39 7.77 -4.09
C ARG A 35 -4.05 7.48 -3.41
N CYS A 36 -3.37 6.42 -3.81
CA CYS A 36 -2.03 6.10 -3.33
C CYS A 36 -1.09 7.29 -3.58
N HIS A 37 -1.01 7.76 -4.83
CA HIS A 37 -0.18 8.90 -5.19
C HIS A 37 -0.53 10.17 -4.40
N LYS A 38 -1.83 10.47 -4.22
CA LYS A 38 -2.29 11.62 -3.43
C LYS A 38 -1.77 11.58 -1.99
N VAL A 39 -1.79 10.42 -1.33
CA VAL A 39 -1.32 10.28 0.06
C VAL A 39 0.19 10.47 0.15
N PHE A 40 0.96 9.84 -0.74
CA PHE A 40 2.42 10.00 -0.77
C PHE A 40 2.82 11.45 -1.08
N LYS A 41 2.11 12.11 -2.00
CA LYS A 41 2.31 13.53 -2.30
C LYS A 41 1.98 14.43 -1.11
N ALA A 42 0.90 14.16 -0.38
CA ALA A 42 0.52 14.93 0.80
C ALA A 42 1.57 14.85 1.93
N LYS A 43 2.31 13.73 2.01
CA LYS A 43 3.36 13.49 3.01
C LYS A 43 4.78 13.78 2.52
N SER A 44 4.98 14.30 1.30
CA SER A 44 6.32 14.51 0.74
C SER A 44 7.13 15.60 1.48
N GLY A 45 6.45 16.49 2.21
CA GLY A 45 7.07 17.56 2.99
C GLY A 45 7.65 17.12 4.33
N LEU A 46 7.42 15.88 4.79
CA LEU A 46 7.89 15.42 6.09
C LEU A 46 9.44 15.49 6.19
N THR A 47 9.92 16.03 7.30
CA THR A 47 11.36 16.19 7.58
C THR A 47 11.80 15.41 8.80
N ASP A 48 10.92 15.22 9.79
CA ASP A 48 11.21 14.41 10.98
C ASP A 48 11.30 12.92 10.60
N PRO A 49 12.43 12.25 10.85
CA PRO A 49 12.57 10.81 10.64
C PRO A 49 11.49 9.98 11.35
N LYS A 50 11.05 10.37 12.56
CA LYS A 50 10.03 9.61 13.31
C LYS A 50 8.67 9.64 12.61
N GLU A 51 8.29 10.79 12.06
CA GLU A 51 7.05 10.92 11.29
C GLU A 51 7.09 10.11 9.99
N ILE A 52 8.26 10.05 9.34
CA ILE A 52 8.48 9.24 8.15
C ILE A 52 8.35 7.76 8.48
N GLU A 53 8.98 7.29 9.56
CA GLU A 53 8.85 5.91 10.03
C GLU A 53 7.39 5.53 10.35
N ASN A 54 6.66 6.42 11.01
CA ASN A 54 5.23 6.20 11.30
C ASN A 54 4.40 6.13 10.02
N ALA A 55 4.71 6.97 9.02
CA ALA A 55 4.06 6.90 7.71
C ALA A 55 4.38 5.60 6.96
N ILE A 56 5.62 5.10 7.05
CA ILE A 56 6.02 3.81 6.50
C ILE A 56 5.23 2.68 7.16
N LYS A 57 5.16 2.64 8.50
CA LYS A 57 4.38 1.64 9.26
C LYS A 57 2.91 1.63 8.85
N LEU A 58 2.31 2.81 8.63
CA LEU A 58 0.95 2.91 8.13
C LEU A 58 0.79 2.29 6.73
N GLY A 59 1.73 2.55 5.82
CA GLY A 59 1.67 1.94 4.49
C GLY A 59 1.91 0.42 4.52
N GLU A 60 2.75 -0.09 5.42
CA GLU A 60 2.90 -1.53 5.66
C GLU A 60 1.62 -2.17 6.22
N TYR A 61 0.89 -1.45 7.07
CA TYR A 61 -0.43 -1.89 7.53
C TYR A 61 -1.41 -2.01 6.36
N VAL A 62 -1.50 -0.98 5.51
CA VAL A 62 -2.35 -1.00 4.30
C VAL A 62 -1.95 -2.13 3.35
N LYS A 63 -0.66 -2.46 3.24
CA LYS A 63 -0.18 -3.62 2.48
C LYS A 63 -0.83 -4.92 2.97
N LYS A 64 -0.86 -5.15 4.28
CA LYS A 64 -1.50 -6.33 4.89
C LYS A 64 -3.00 -6.36 4.67
N GLU A 65 -3.67 -5.21 4.69
CA GLU A 65 -5.10 -5.14 4.35
C GLU A 65 -5.37 -5.56 2.90
N LEU A 66 -4.51 -5.14 1.96
CA LEU A 66 -4.61 -5.58 0.57
C LEU A 66 -4.43 -7.09 0.45
N GLU A 67 -3.45 -7.69 1.14
CA GLU A 67 -3.26 -9.16 1.18
C GLU A 67 -4.51 -9.88 1.70
N ALA A 68 -5.12 -9.36 2.77
CA ALA A 68 -6.36 -9.90 3.32
C ALA A 68 -7.53 -9.81 2.32
N LEU A 69 -7.65 -8.70 1.58
CA LEU A 69 -8.64 -8.55 0.52
C LEU A 69 -8.42 -9.58 -0.61
N TYR A 70 -7.17 -9.81 -1.01
CA TYR A 70 -6.83 -10.86 -1.99
C TYR A 70 -7.23 -12.25 -1.49
N PHE A 71 -6.92 -12.57 -0.23
CA PHE A 71 -7.30 -13.85 0.38
C PHE A 71 -8.83 -14.02 0.39
N LEU A 72 -9.57 -12.99 0.80
CA LEU A 72 -11.02 -13.01 0.85
C LEU A 72 -11.64 -13.21 -0.54
N LYS A 73 -11.09 -12.55 -1.57
CA LYS A 73 -11.52 -12.75 -2.97
C LYS A 73 -11.36 -14.21 -3.40
N ARG A 74 -10.19 -14.82 -3.11
CA ARG A 74 -9.93 -16.23 -3.42
C ARG A 74 -10.86 -17.17 -2.66
N TYR A 75 -11.05 -16.94 -1.37
CA TYR A 75 -11.95 -17.72 -0.54
C TYR A 75 -13.40 -17.70 -1.07
N ARG A 76 -13.91 -16.52 -1.43
CA ARG A 76 -15.26 -16.37 -2.01
C ARG A 76 -15.41 -17.12 -3.33
N ALA A 77 -14.41 -17.08 -4.20
CA ALA A 77 -14.41 -17.80 -5.47
C ALA A 77 -14.43 -19.33 -5.25
N MET A 78 -13.59 -19.82 -4.34
CA MET A 78 -13.55 -21.24 -3.97
C MET A 78 -14.89 -21.69 -3.37
N LYS A 79 -15.46 -20.92 -2.44
CA LYS A 79 -16.73 -21.26 -1.81
C LYS A 79 -17.84 -21.46 -2.87
N ARG A 80 -17.94 -20.54 -3.82
CA ARG A 80 -18.92 -20.62 -4.93
C ARG A 80 -18.70 -21.82 -5.84
N ALA A 81 -17.45 -22.22 -6.07
CA ALA A 81 -17.15 -23.31 -7.00
C ALA A 81 -17.47 -24.70 -6.42
N TYR A 82 -17.47 -24.84 -5.08
CA TYR A 82 -17.57 -26.15 -4.41
C TYR A 82 -18.82 -26.32 -3.53
N TYR A 83 -19.47 -25.23 -3.12
CA TYR A 83 -20.57 -25.27 -2.15
C TYR A 83 -21.85 -24.55 -2.61
N ASP A 84 -21.84 -23.88 -3.76
CA ASP A 84 -23.04 -23.32 -4.41
C ASP A 84 -23.45 -24.19 -5.61
#